data_AF-A0A9D5CVJ8-F1
#
_entry.id   AF-A0A9D5CVJ8-F1
#
_cell.length_a   1.000
_cell.length_b   1.000
_cell.length_c   1.000
_cell.angle_alpha   90.00
_cell.angle_beta   90.00
_cell.angle_gamma   90.00
#
_symmetry.space_group_name_H-M   'P 1'
#
loop_
_entity.id
_entity.type
_entity.pdbx_description
1 polymer ?
#
loop_
_entity_poly.entity_id
_entity_poly.type
_entity_poly.pdbx_seq_one_letter_code
_entity_poly.pdbx_strand_id
1 'polypeptide(L)'
;MDRLVSVDLKELEIEYRPSRRCTSATFRITNLMHTMSVAVHLTTTRPSLFSILHYNSPLAVAILTPLSSASFSLSLSPTSSPSPPLPVSASLLVRSALLPTGNASTADLLRLFSLPGPHLFRDATLPVSLTGPHVLHTLLLSPPSETLDTSSLITKAASSCSPADLASLLRRSAAGSRPHILSALISAGADVNSLDPDGKPPIALAVSSGCANSVSALLAAGAKLDPHLIHVAAGSGFAEIVALLAAARPLAIDSSGRSPLHAAAAGGHLEAARVCVSAGGADPDLADAAGWTPLHCAAWAGGPVELVEFLIGASAFDARRALTRSGRKTAFDLAMERGHEELYEALRPDDIRAIRGACNGDVSELRSRGREEVNRRDQNGWTALHRAAFKGRTEMVTALVEIGANLNAVDDGGYTPLQRAVEAGHADVAVWLMRHGAARAGLKGLKGMEKWQGMLLDVATCTAGVDDLGKNKIKNSFYLENHPPQGIEA
;
A
#
# COMPACT_ATOMS: atom_id res chain seq x y z
N MET A 1 59.10 23.44 -9.83
CA MET A 1 57.74 23.83 -10.22
C MET A 1 57.15 22.66 -10.97
N ASP A 2 56.05 22.10 -10.50
CA ASP A 2 55.45 20.91 -11.12
C ASP A 2 54.51 21.24 -12.29
N ARG A 3 54.08 22.51 -12.38
CA ARG A 3 53.19 23.06 -13.41
C ARG A 3 53.68 24.44 -13.84
N LEU A 4 53.53 24.78 -15.12
CA LEU A 4 53.89 26.09 -15.69
C LEU A 4 52.79 27.15 -15.52
N VAL A 5 51.58 26.68 -15.22
CA VAL A 5 50.35 27.45 -15.34
C VAL A 5 49.43 27.09 -14.19
N SER A 6 48.72 28.09 -13.64
CA SER A 6 47.61 27.86 -12.71
C SER A 6 46.29 28.31 -13.33
N VAL A 7 45.23 27.55 -13.03
CA VAL A 7 43.86 27.91 -13.37
C VAL A 7 43.20 28.47 -12.10
N ASP A 8 42.38 29.51 -12.27
CA ASP A 8 41.66 30.17 -11.19
C ASP A 8 40.55 29.33 -10.56
N LEU A 9 39.92 28.47 -11.36
CA LEU A 9 38.85 27.57 -10.93
C LEU A 9 39.34 26.14 -10.69
N LYS A 10 38.74 25.48 -9.69
CA LYS A 10 38.95 24.06 -9.41
C LYS A 10 38.11 23.16 -10.33
N GLU A 11 36.94 23.64 -10.74
CA GLU A 11 35.98 22.94 -11.61
C GLU A 11 35.20 23.96 -12.46
N LEU A 12 34.71 23.53 -13.63
CA LEU A 12 33.91 24.36 -14.54
C LEU A 12 32.44 23.95 -14.51
N GLU A 13 31.55 24.88 -14.16
CA GLU A 13 30.12 24.66 -14.16
C GLU A 13 29.47 25.28 -15.41
N ILE A 14 28.76 24.46 -16.20
CA ILE A 14 28.02 24.92 -17.38
C ILE A 14 26.54 24.63 -17.20
N GLU A 15 25.70 25.66 -17.24
CA GLU A 15 24.25 25.49 -17.15
C GLU A 15 23.68 24.98 -18.49
N TYR A 16 23.05 23.81 -18.48
CA TYR A 16 22.42 23.23 -19.67
C TYR A 16 20.98 23.74 -19.86
N ARG A 17 20.71 24.34 -21.02
CA ARG A 17 19.37 24.76 -21.46
C ARG A 17 19.09 24.26 -22.88
N PRO A 18 18.06 23.43 -23.12
CA PRO A 18 17.86 22.70 -24.39
C PRO A 18 17.41 23.55 -25.59
N SER A 19 17.48 24.88 -25.52
CA SER A 19 17.01 25.78 -26.59
C SER A 19 17.69 27.15 -26.60
N ARG A 20 18.68 27.38 -25.74
CA ARG A 20 19.50 28.61 -25.69
C ARG A 20 20.96 28.23 -25.82
N ARG A 21 21.82 29.16 -26.25
CA ARG A 21 23.27 28.99 -26.09
C ARG A 21 23.52 28.74 -24.60
N CYS A 22 24.04 27.56 -24.25
CA CYS A 22 24.42 27.25 -22.87
C CYS A 22 25.36 28.35 -22.38
N THR A 23 25.25 28.74 -21.10
CA THR A 23 26.09 29.79 -20.54
C THR A 23 27.55 29.39 -20.69
N SER A 24 28.33 30.26 -21.34
CA SER A 24 29.75 30.00 -21.52
C SER A 24 30.45 30.19 -20.19
N ALA A 25 31.04 29.14 -19.63
CA ALA A 25 31.80 29.25 -18.41
C ALA A 25 33.15 29.88 -18.73
N THR A 26 33.44 31.03 -18.12
CA THR A 26 34.70 31.74 -18.29
C THR A 26 35.66 31.37 -17.16
N PHE A 27 36.92 31.15 -17.51
CA PHE A 27 37.98 30.83 -16.56
C PHE A 27 39.28 31.50 -16.99
N ARG A 28 40.15 31.77 -16.02
CA ARG A 28 41.41 32.48 -16.22
C ARG A 28 42.60 31.58 -15.98
N ILE A 29 43.52 31.63 -16.92
CA ILE A 29 44.77 30.89 -16.89
C ILE A 29 45.91 31.88 -16.68
N THR A 30 46.74 31.66 -15.67
CA THR A 30 47.86 32.55 -15.30
C THR A 30 49.20 31.84 -15.49
N ASN A 31 50.14 32.54 -16.13
CA ASN A 31 51.52 32.08 -16.26
C ASN A 31 52.27 32.25 -14.92
N LEU A 32 52.88 31.16 -14.44
CA LEU A 32 53.66 31.15 -13.19
C LEU A 32 55.13 31.54 -13.41
N MET A 33 55.58 31.65 -14.66
CA MET A 33 56.96 31.98 -14.99
C MET A 33 57.19 33.50 -15.02
N HIS A 34 58.25 33.95 -14.36
CA HIS A 34 58.65 35.37 -14.31
C HIS A 34 59.52 35.82 -15.49
N THR A 35 60.18 34.88 -16.17
CA THR A 35 61.24 35.18 -17.17
C THR A 35 60.93 34.68 -18.58
N MET A 36 59.93 33.82 -18.75
CA MET A 36 59.63 33.16 -20.04
C MET A 36 58.15 33.14 -20.37
N SER A 37 57.85 33.19 -21.66
CA SER A 37 56.50 33.02 -22.19
C SER A 37 56.11 31.53 -22.25
N VAL A 38 54.84 31.24 -22.02
CA VAL A 38 54.29 29.88 -22.00
C VAL A 38 53.19 29.77 -23.05
N ALA A 39 53.24 28.79 -23.94
CA ALA A 39 52.08 28.44 -24.74
C ALA A 39 51.15 27.52 -23.97
N VAL A 40 49.87 27.76 -24.15
CA VAL A 40 48.80 26.94 -23.60
C VAL A 40 47.93 26.43 -24.75
N HIS A 41 47.61 25.15 -24.72
CA HIS A 41 46.66 24.51 -25.61
C HIS A 41 45.61 23.77 -24.79
N LEU A 42 44.35 24.07 -25.06
CA LEU A 42 43.22 23.49 -24.35
C LEU A 42 42.57 22.40 -25.20
N THR A 43 42.47 21.19 -24.65
CA THR A 43 41.72 20.08 -25.26
C THR A 43 40.66 19.57 -24.30
N THR A 44 39.55 19.07 -24.83
CA THR A 44 38.53 18.38 -24.02
C THR A 44 38.58 16.88 -24.29
N THR A 45 38.15 16.07 -23.33
CA THR A 45 37.97 14.62 -23.54
C THR A 45 36.88 14.29 -24.57
N ARG A 46 36.00 15.26 -24.89
CA ARG A 46 34.94 15.15 -25.91
C ARG A 46 34.86 16.41 -26.77
N PRO A 47 35.75 16.55 -27.78
CA PRO A 47 35.82 17.76 -28.61
C PRO A 47 34.57 17.98 -29.49
N SER A 48 33.73 16.95 -29.69
CA SER A 48 32.46 17.07 -30.42
C SER A 48 31.37 17.86 -29.67
N LEU A 49 31.46 17.92 -28.33
CA LEU A 49 30.41 18.49 -27.48
C LEU A 49 30.74 19.89 -26.96
N PHE A 50 32.00 20.28 -26.97
CA PHE A 50 32.46 21.54 -26.37
C PHE A 50 33.26 22.36 -27.37
N SER A 51 32.87 23.62 -27.58
CA SER A 51 33.66 24.62 -28.27
C SER A 51 34.38 25.52 -27.28
N ILE A 52 35.70 25.56 -27.36
CA ILE A 52 36.55 26.46 -26.59
C ILE A 52 36.74 27.75 -27.41
N LEU A 53 36.54 28.89 -26.78
CA LEU A 53 36.74 30.19 -27.37
C LEU A 53 37.81 30.96 -26.58
N HIS A 54 38.75 31.57 -27.29
CA HIS A 54 39.71 32.53 -26.74
C HIS A 54 39.52 33.86 -27.48
N TYR A 55 39.10 34.92 -26.76
CA TYR A 55 38.73 36.22 -27.34
C TYR A 55 37.89 36.11 -28.64
N ASN A 56 36.83 35.29 -28.63
CA ASN A 56 35.93 35.03 -29.76
C ASN A 56 36.56 34.31 -30.97
N SER A 57 37.81 33.84 -30.86
CA SER A 57 38.41 32.95 -31.85
C SER A 57 38.22 31.49 -31.43
N PRO A 58 37.92 30.57 -32.37
CA PRO A 58 37.73 29.14 -32.09
C PRO A 58 39.05 28.38 -31.84
N LEU A 59 40.17 29.10 -31.82
CA LEU A 59 41.49 28.53 -31.63
C LEU A 59 41.81 28.50 -30.14
N ALA A 60 41.84 27.29 -29.58
CA ALA A 60 42.09 27.02 -28.16
C ALA A 60 43.58 27.13 -27.77
N VAL A 61 44.33 28.03 -28.42
CA VAL A 61 45.78 28.23 -28.25
C VAL A 61 46.05 29.68 -27.86
N ALA A 62 46.87 29.88 -26.83
CA ALA A 62 47.34 31.21 -26.44
C ALA A 62 48.80 31.20 -26.03
N ILE A 63 49.47 32.34 -26.22
CA ILE A 63 50.81 32.61 -25.67
C ILE A 63 50.62 33.55 -24.48
N LEU A 64 51.04 33.10 -23.30
CA LEU A 64 51.06 33.91 -22.08
C LEU A 64 52.44 34.49 -21.89
N THR A 65 52.55 35.81 -21.89
CA THR A 65 53.77 36.53 -21.48
C THR A 65 54.07 36.29 -19.99
N PRO A 66 55.30 36.57 -19.52
CA PRO A 66 55.64 36.38 -18.11
C PRO A 66 54.67 37.11 -17.18
N LEU A 67 54.18 36.42 -16.14
CA LEU A 67 53.21 36.92 -15.15
C LEU A 67 51.84 37.38 -15.70
N SER A 68 51.52 37.12 -16.97
CA SER A 68 50.23 37.50 -17.55
C SER A 68 49.17 36.42 -17.39
N SER A 69 47.93 36.82 -17.66
CA SER A 69 46.76 35.97 -17.56
C SER A 69 45.88 36.12 -18.79
N ALA A 70 45.35 35.01 -19.31
CA ALA A 70 44.36 35.02 -20.39
C ALA A 70 43.04 34.40 -19.93
N SER A 71 41.94 34.94 -20.44
CA SER A 71 40.59 34.45 -20.18
C SER A 71 40.12 33.58 -21.33
N PHE A 72 39.59 32.41 -21.00
CA PHE A 72 39.01 31.45 -21.93
C PHE A 72 37.55 31.24 -21.60
N SER A 73 36.74 30.89 -22.60
CA SER A 73 35.36 30.50 -22.40
C SER A 73 35.09 29.13 -22.99
N LEU A 74 34.44 28.25 -22.22
CA LEU A 74 33.95 26.97 -22.69
C LEU A 74 32.46 27.08 -22.96
N SER A 75 32.03 26.69 -24.16
CA SER A 75 30.63 26.65 -24.56
C SER A 75 30.26 25.24 -24.97
N LEU A 76 29.06 24.78 -24.59
CA LEU A 76 28.50 23.53 -25.08
C LEU A 76 27.93 23.78 -26.49
N SER A 77 28.29 22.94 -27.47
CA SER A 77 27.71 23.02 -28.80
C SER A 77 26.21 22.66 -28.75
N PRO A 78 25.34 23.33 -29.55
CA PRO A 78 23.92 23.02 -29.56
C PRO A 78 23.72 21.60 -30.10
N THR A 79 23.30 20.68 -29.23
CA THR A 79 22.95 19.31 -29.62
C THR A 79 21.57 19.32 -30.30
N SER A 80 21.43 18.54 -31.37
CA SER A 80 20.12 18.34 -32.05
C SER A 80 19.11 17.57 -31.19
N SER A 81 19.57 16.93 -30.11
CA SER A 81 18.73 16.24 -29.12
C SER A 81 18.37 17.15 -27.94
N PRO A 82 17.13 17.08 -27.42
CA PRO A 82 16.68 17.80 -26.22
C PRO A 82 17.25 17.22 -24.91
N SER A 83 17.92 16.06 -24.96
CA SER A 83 18.60 15.44 -23.83
C SER A 83 20.06 15.89 -23.73
N PRO A 84 20.58 16.14 -22.51
CA PRO A 84 21.99 16.40 -22.31
C PRO A 84 22.80 15.13 -22.61
N PRO A 85 24.03 15.28 -23.14
CA PRO A 85 24.90 14.14 -23.41
C PRO A 85 25.43 13.54 -22.10
N LEU A 86 24.73 12.54 -21.57
CA LEU A 86 25.19 11.67 -20.48
C LEU A 86 26.05 10.53 -21.05
N PRO A 87 27.16 10.10 -20.40
CA PRO A 87 27.63 10.44 -19.04
C PRO A 87 28.56 11.67 -19.00
N VAL A 88 28.48 12.51 -17.96
CA VAL A 88 29.03 13.88 -17.94
C VAL A 88 30.47 14.00 -17.42
N SER A 89 31.23 12.92 -17.24
CA SER A 89 32.65 13.01 -16.85
C SER A 89 33.52 13.57 -17.99
N ALA A 90 33.42 14.87 -18.25
CA ALA A 90 34.23 15.62 -19.19
C ALA A 90 35.29 16.39 -18.39
N SER A 91 36.54 16.35 -18.85
CA SER A 91 37.61 17.15 -18.30
C SER A 91 38.25 17.97 -19.40
N LEU A 92 38.57 19.21 -19.06
CA LEU A 92 39.37 20.10 -19.86
C LEU A 92 40.84 19.85 -19.49
N LEU A 93 41.62 19.39 -20.47
CA LEU A 93 43.06 19.23 -20.35
C LEU A 93 43.74 20.51 -20.83
N VAL A 94 44.49 21.13 -19.94
CA VAL A 94 45.30 22.32 -20.19
C VAL A 94 46.73 21.87 -20.38
N ARG A 95 47.16 21.76 -21.64
CA ARG A 95 48.55 21.47 -22.00
C ARG A 95 49.35 22.76 -21.99
N SER A 96 50.55 22.72 -21.41
CA SER A 96 51.44 23.88 -21.35
C SER A 96 52.85 23.54 -21.80
N ALA A 97 53.48 24.45 -22.53
CA ALA A 97 54.86 24.30 -23.00
C ALA A 97 55.61 25.63 -22.94
N LEU A 98 56.89 25.57 -22.56
CA LEU A 98 57.77 26.75 -22.57
C LEU A 98 58.05 27.21 -24.00
N LEU A 99 57.92 28.52 -24.27
CA LEU A 99 58.42 29.12 -25.50
C LEU A 99 59.70 29.93 -25.23
N PRO A 100 60.85 29.48 -25.76
CA PRO A 100 62.09 30.25 -25.68
C PRO A 100 62.12 31.46 -26.61
N THR A 101 61.31 31.48 -27.68
CA THR A 101 61.23 32.60 -28.63
C THR A 101 59.80 33.11 -28.74
N GLY A 102 59.59 34.43 -28.61
CA GLY A 102 58.25 35.03 -28.52
C GLY A 102 57.42 35.04 -29.81
N ASN A 103 57.93 34.49 -30.92
CA ASN A 103 57.36 34.67 -32.27
C ASN A 103 56.93 33.34 -32.92
N ALA A 104 56.21 32.48 -32.19
CA ALA A 104 55.63 31.28 -32.79
C ALA A 104 54.27 31.56 -33.44
N SER A 105 54.05 31.06 -34.66
CA SER A 105 52.73 31.10 -35.28
C SER A 105 51.78 30.09 -34.61
N THR A 106 50.47 30.30 -34.72
CA THR A 106 49.46 29.36 -34.19
C THR A 106 49.61 27.95 -34.78
N ALA A 107 50.04 27.83 -36.04
CA ALA A 107 50.29 26.55 -36.69
C ALA A 107 51.50 25.80 -36.10
N ASP A 108 52.55 26.52 -35.72
CA ASP A 108 53.75 25.94 -35.09
C ASP A 108 53.44 25.44 -33.68
N LEU A 109 52.61 26.17 -32.95
CA LEU A 109 52.12 25.76 -31.63
C LEU A 109 51.28 24.49 -31.72
N LEU A 110 50.38 24.37 -32.69
CA LEU A 110 49.60 23.15 -32.90
C LEU A 110 50.49 21.94 -33.23
N ARG A 111 51.53 22.13 -34.05
CA ARG A 111 52.52 21.08 -34.31
C ARG A 111 53.25 20.67 -33.02
N LEU A 112 53.65 21.62 -32.19
CA LEU A 112 54.32 21.35 -30.91
C LEU A 112 53.46 20.50 -29.97
N PHE A 113 52.15 20.78 -29.87
CA PHE A 113 51.23 20.02 -29.02
C PHE A 113 50.74 18.68 -29.64
N SER A 114 51.02 18.46 -30.94
CA SER A 114 50.68 17.21 -31.65
C SER A 114 51.77 16.12 -31.53
N LEU A 115 52.99 16.48 -31.15
CA LEU A 115 54.10 15.55 -31.03
C LEU A 115 53.95 14.69 -29.76
N PRO A 116 53.93 13.35 -29.86
CA PRO A 116 53.92 12.48 -28.69
C PRO A 116 55.30 12.51 -28.02
N GLY A 117 55.38 13.00 -26.79
CA GLY A 117 56.62 13.04 -26.02
C GLY A 117 56.38 13.35 -24.54
N PRO A 118 57.34 13.05 -23.64
CA PRO A 118 57.20 13.35 -22.23
C PRO A 118 57.16 14.86 -22.02
N HIS A 119 56.02 15.37 -21.55
CA HIS A 119 55.92 16.76 -21.10
C HIS A 119 56.78 16.92 -19.83
N LEU A 120 57.74 17.86 -19.86
CA LEU A 120 58.64 18.12 -18.73
C LEU A 120 57.88 18.63 -17.48
N PHE A 121 56.67 19.16 -17.68
CA PHE A 121 55.77 19.70 -16.66
C PHE A 121 54.41 18.99 -16.73
N ARG A 122 53.72 18.90 -15.58
CA ARG A 122 52.40 18.26 -15.53
C ARG A 122 51.32 19.17 -16.13
N ASP A 123 50.47 18.59 -16.96
CA ASP A 123 49.27 19.25 -17.47
C ASP A 123 48.29 19.55 -16.32
N ALA A 124 47.51 20.62 -16.45
CA ALA A 124 46.41 20.91 -15.54
C ALA A 124 45.12 20.29 -16.09
N THR A 125 44.41 19.53 -15.26
CA THR A 125 43.10 18.95 -15.59
C THR A 125 42.03 19.68 -14.82
N LEU A 126 40.99 20.12 -15.53
CA LEU A 126 39.87 20.85 -14.93
C LEU A 126 38.56 20.08 -15.21
N PRO A 127 37.89 19.53 -14.18
CA PRO A 127 36.63 18.82 -14.35
C PRO A 127 35.52 19.77 -14.84
N VAL A 128 34.68 19.30 -15.74
CA VAL A 128 33.52 20.04 -16.24
C VAL A 128 32.26 19.35 -15.72
N SER A 129 31.42 20.08 -14.98
CA SER A 129 30.11 19.63 -14.49
C SER A 129 28.99 20.39 -15.18
N LEU A 130 28.02 19.66 -15.72
CA LEU A 130 26.79 20.26 -16.24
C LEU A 130 25.82 20.50 -15.08
N THR A 131 25.35 21.73 -14.94
CA THR A 131 24.38 22.16 -13.93
C THR A 131 23.05 22.54 -14.59
N GLY A 132 21.96 22.60 -13.81
CA GLY A 132 20.66 23.07 -14.27
C GLY A 132 19.52 22.04 -14.27
N PRO A 133 18.27 22.52 -14.40
CA PRO A 133 17.07 21.73 -14.12
C PRO A 133 16.79 20.62 -15.15
N HIS A 134 17.25 20.80 -16.39
CA HIS A 134 17.09 19.79 -17.45
C HIS A 134 18.03 18.59 -17.28
N VAL A 135 19.18 18.80 -16.64
CA VAL A 135 20.08 17.69 -16.24
C VAL A 135 19.37 16.82 -15.21
N LEU A 136 18.75 17.42 -14.20
CA LEU A 136 17.96 16.71 -13.20
C LEU A 136 16.72 16.03 -13.81
N HIS A 137 16.04 16.69 -14.74
CA HIS A 137 14.87 16.12 -15.44
C HIS A 137 15.23 14.89 -16.27
N THR A 138 16.35 14.93 -16.98
CA THR A 138 16.84 13.77 -17.74
C THR A 138 17.39 12.68 -16.84
N LEU A 139 18.04 13.03 -15.73
CA LEU A 139 18.40 12.07 -14.68
C LEU A 139 17.17 11.43 -14.01
N LEU A 140 15.98 12.03 -14.07
CA LEU A 140 14.72 11.41 -13.63
C LEU A 140 14.10 10.50 -14.71
N LEU A 141 14.43 10.68 -16.00
CA LEU A 141 13.89 9.90 -17.11
C LEU A 141 14.83 8.79 -17.62
N SER A 142 16.15 8.92 -17.44
CA SER A 142 17.14 7.93 -17.88
C SER A 142 17.04 6.64 -17.06
N PRO A 143 17.35 5.44 -17.60
CA PRO A 143 17.36 4.18 -16.83
C PRO A 143 18.46 4.18 -15.75
N PRO A 144 18.34 3.33 -14.71
CA PRO A 144 19.31 3.27 -13.62
C PRO A 144 20.66 2.79 -14.17
N SER A 145 21.61 3.70 -14.37
CA SER A 145 23.01 3.34 -14.54
C SER A 145 23.70 3.41 -13.18
N GLU A 146 24.20 2.26 -12.72
CA GLU A 146 24.76 2.03 -11.38
C GLU A 146 26.13 2.70 -11.12
N THR A 147 26.67 3.51 -12.04
CA THR A 147 28.13 3.69 -12.12
C THR A 147 28.68 5.12 -12.06
N LEU A 148 27.88 6.12 -11.70
CA LEU A 148 28.43 7.47 -11.49
C LEU A 148 28.08 8.02 -10.11
N ASP A 149 29.00 8.85 -9.57
CA ASP A 149 28.85 9.73 -8.41
C ASP A 149 27.73 10.77 -8.63
N THR A 150 26.53 10.27 -8.88
CA THR A 150 25.32 11.02 -9.16
C THR A 150 24.97 11.90 -7.97
N SER A 151 25.29 11.50 -6.74
CA SER A 151 25.12 12.32 -5.54
C SER A 151 25.82 13.69 -5.65
N SER A 152 27.07 13.72 -6.11
CA SER A 152 27.84 14.96 -6.28
C SER A 152 27.34 15.82 -7.44
N LEU A 153 26.85 15.19 -8.51
CA LEU A 153 26.28 15.89 -9.66
C LEU A 153 24.88 16.44 -9.34
N ILE A 154 24.08 15.71 -8.56
CA ILE A 154 22.73 16.12 -8.17
C ILE A 154 22.80 17.30 -7.21
N THR A 155 23.67 17.28 -6.20
CA THR A 155 23.82 18.42 -5.27
C THR A 155 24.28 19.68 -5.99
N LYS A 156 25.24 19.56 -6.91
CA LYS A 156 25.73 20.68 -7.74
C LYS A 156 24.71 21.15 -8.78
N ALA A 157 23.95 20.24 -9.39
CA ALA A 157 22.89 20.62 -10.32
C ALA A 157 21.72 21.29 -9.60
N ALA A 158 21.45 20.91 -8.34
CA ALA A 158 20.41 21.51 -7.52
C ALA A 158 20.78 22.91 -7.01
N SER A 159 22.07 23.20 -6.73
CA SER A 159 22.50 24.52 -6.25
C SER A 159 22.34 25.65 -7.28
N SER A 160 22.27 25.32 -8.57
CA SER A 160 22.07 26.31 -9.64
C SER A 160 20.59 26.48 -10.05
N CYS A 161 19.66 25.78 -9.41
CA CYS A 161 18.24 25.79 -9.82
C CYS A 161 17.45 26.93 -9.17
N SER A 162 16.50 27.49 -9.91
CA SER A 162 15.53 28.43 -9.34
C SER A 162 14.57 27.70 -8.39
N PRO A 163 13.97 28.39 -7.40
CA PRO A 163 13.06 27.75 -6.44
C PRO A 163 11.82 27.14 -7.12
N ALA A 164 11.35 27.72 -8.24
CA ALA A 164 10.22 27.20 -9.01
C ALA A 164 10.58 25.91 -9.77
N ASP A 165 11.79 25.84 -10.34
CA ASP A 165 12.29 24.64 -11.01
C ASP A 165 12.52 23.52 -10.00
N LEU A 166 13.04 23.86 -8.83
CA LEU A 166 13.28 22.94 -7.72
C LEU A 166 11.96 22.32 -7.22
N ALA A 167 10.91 23.11 -7.09
CA ALA A 167 9.56 22.62 -6.74
C ALA A 167 8.95 21.71 -7.83
N SER A 168 9.16 22.03 -9.12
CA SER A 168 8.72 21.18 -10.24
C SER A 168 9.45 19.84 -10.27
N LEU A 169 10.76 19.86 -10.05
CA LEU A 169 11.59 18.67 -9.99
C LEU A 169 11.27 17.82 -8.75
N LEU A 170 11.02 18.45 -7.60
CA LEU A 170 10.63 17.74 -6.39
C LEU A 170 9.32 16.98 -6.62
N ARG A 171 8.28 17.62 -7.17
CA ARG A 171 7.00 16.95 -7.52
C ARG A 171 7.20 15.75 -8.44
N ARG A 172 8.00 15.90 -9.50
CA ARG A 172 8.30 14.80 -10.43
C ARG A 172 9.09 13.68 -9.77
N SER A 173 10.04 14.01 -8.90
CA SER A 173 10.83 13.02 -8.16
C SER A 173 10.01 12.30 -7.09
N ALA A 174 9.04 12.97 -6.48
CA ALA A 174 8.13 12.40 -5.50
C ALA A 174 7.24 11.33 -6.12
N ALA A 175 6.77 11.55 -7.34
CA ALA A 175 6.04 10.54 -8.12
C ALA A 175 6.95 9.42 -8.67
N GLY A 176 8.27 9.59 -8.68
CA GLY A 176 9.23 8.68 -9.26
C GLY A 176 9.86 7.70 -8.26
N SER A 177 10.47 6.63 -8.78
CA SER A 177 11.12 5.56 -8.00
C SER A 177 12.57 5.91 -7.58
N ARG A 178 12.91 7.20 -7.39
CA ARG A 178 14.30 7.64 -7.13
C ARG A 178 14.41 8.48 -5.86
N PRO A 179 14.45 7.84 -4.68
CA PRO A 179 14.48 8.55 -3.41
C PRO A 179 15.76 9.37 -3.20
N HIS A 180 16.90 8.94 -3.78
CA HIS A 180 18.17 9.67 -3.65
C HIS A 180 18.15 11.06 -4.30
N ILE A 181 17.44 11.22 -5.42
CA ILE A 181 17.30 12.53 -6.08
C ILE A 181 16.41 13.42 -5.22
N LEU A 182 15.32 12.86 -4.68
CA LEU A 182 14.41 13.57 -3.81
C LEU A 182 15.10 14.05 -2.52
N SER A 183 15.90 13.21 -1.86
CA SER A 183 16.66 13.61 -0.67
C SER A 183 17.68 14.72 -0.96
N ALA A 184 18.32 14.67 -2.14
CA ALA A 184 19.27 15.70 -2.55
C ALA A 184 18.56 17.03 -2.84
N LEU A 185 17.38 17.01 -3.48
CA LEU A 185 16.56 18.20 -3.70
C LEU A 185 16.09 18.84 -2.38
N ILE A 186 15.66 18.02 -1.41
CA ILE A 186 15.31 18.50 -0.07
C ILE A 186 16.52 19.15 0.61
N SER A 187 17.70 18.52 0.53
CA SER A 187 18.94 19.09 1.08
C SER A 187 19.37 20.40 0.42
N ALA A 188 18.98 20.61 -0.84
CA ALA A 188 19.23 21.84 -1.58
C ALA A 188 18.23 22.96 -1.24
N GLY A 189 17.29 22.74 -0.31
CA GLY A 189 16.33 23.74 0.14
C GLY A 189 15.02 23.77 -0.67
N ALA A 190 14.63 22.65 -1.27
CA ALA A 190 13.36 22.54 -1.97
C ALA A 190 12.17 22.72 -1.02
N ASP A 191 11.19 23.53 -1.44
CA ASP A 191 9.95 23.65 -0.69
C ASP A 191 9.15 22.35 -0.78
N VAL A 192 9.13 21.64 0.33
CA VAL A 192 8.46 20.35 0.51
C VAL A 192 6.94 20.49 0.40
N ASN A 193 6.40 21.69 0.59
CA ASN A 193 4.95 21.97 0.60
C ASN A 193 4.47 22.68 -0.68
N SER A 194 5.30 22.73 -1.73
CA SER A 194 4.93 23.38 -2.98
C SER A 194 3.76 22.67 -3.66
N LEU A 195 2.71 23.41 -4.01
CA LEU A 195 1.52 22.85 -4.65
C LEU A 195 1.70 22.66 -6.16
N ASP A 196 1.12 21.57 -6.69
CA ASP A 196 0.94 21.34 -8.13
C ASP A 196 -0.13 22.29 -8.71
N PRO A 197 -0.32 22.44 -10.04
CA PRO A 197 -1.40 23.28 -10.58
C PRO A 197 -2.78 22.71 -10.22
N ASP A 198 -2.88 21.42 -9.89
CA ASP A 198 -4.06 20.77 -9.33
C ASP A 198 -4.24 21.01 -7.82
N GLY A 199 -3.36 21.81 -7.20
CA GLY A 199 -3.40 22.13 -5.77
C GLY A 199 -2.94 21.01 -4.85
N LYS A 200 -2.32 19.95 -5.37
CA LYS A 200 -1.85 18.80 -4.58
C LYS A 200 -0.43 19.02 -4.04
N PRO A 201 -0.15 18.72 -2.77
CA PRO A 201 1.21 18.77 -2.24
C PRO A 201 2.05 17.59 -2.78
N PRO A 202 3.40 17.69 -2.76
CA PRO A 202 4.27 16.65 -3.32
C PRO A 202 4.16 15.31 -2.60
N ILE A 203 3.87 15.33 -1.30
CA ILE A 203 3.59 14.13 -0.52
C ILE A 203 2.34 13.39 -1.03
N ALA A 204 1.33 14.11 -1.54
CA ALA A 204 0.16 13.48 -2.13
C ALA A 204 0.49 12.72 -3.41
N LEU A 205 1.37 13.26 -4.24
CA LEU A 205 1.87 12.58 -5.43
C LEU A 205 2.69 11.33 -5.09
N ALA A 206 3.52 11.39 -4.05
CA ALA A 206 4.31 10.24 -3.58
C ALA A 206 3.44 9.10 -3.04
N VAL A 207 2.34 9.43 -2.37
CA VAL A 207 1.39 8.43 -1.89
C VAL A 207 0.59 7.84 -3.04
N SER A 208 0.12 8.64 -4.00
CA SER A 208 -0.57 8.13 -5.19
C SER A 208 0.32 7.26 -6.08
N SER A 209 1.64 7.46 -6.06
CA SER A 209 2.60 6.61 -6.78
C SER A 209 3.05 5.37 -6.00
N GLY A 210 2.73 5.26 -4.71
CA GLY A 210 3.13 4.12 -3.87
C GLY A 210 4.60 4.12 -3.42
N CYS A 211 5.28 5.25 -3.49
CA CYS A 211 6.72 5.34 -3.18
C CYS A 211 6.98 5.58 -1.68
N ALA A 212 7.04 4.52 -0.87
CA ALA A 212 7.25 4.60 0.58
C ALA A 212 8.52 5.38 0.99
N ASN A 213 9.62 5.20 0.28
CA ASN A 213 10.88 5.93 0.53
C ASN A 213 10.77 7.43 0.27
N SER A 214 9.96 7.83 -0.73
CA SER A 214 9.70 9.25 -1.00
C SER A 214 8.83 9.85 0.10
N VAL A 215 7.83 9.10 0.59
CA VAL A 215 6.98 9.52 1.71
C VAL A 215 7.80 9.67 3.00
N SER A 216 8.67 8.72 3.34
CA SER A 216 9.50 8.79 4.54
C SER A 216 10.46 9.99 4.51
N ALA A 217 11.09 10.26 3.36
CA ALA A 217 11.96 11.42 3.18
C ALA A 217 11.20 12.76 3.30
N LEU A 218 10.00 12.85 2.74
CA LEU A 218 9.16 14.06 2.84
C LEU A 218 8.62 14.28 4.27
N LEU A 219 8.26 13.21 4.98
CA LEU A 219 7.86 13.29 6.38
C LEU A 219 9.01 13.75 7.28
N ALA A 220 10.22 13.21 7.08
CA ALA A 220 11.42 13.64 7.79
C ALA A 220 11.74 15.13 7.55
N ALA A 221 11.38 15.65 6.39
CA ALA A 221 11.54 17.06 6.02
C ALA A 221 10.40 17.98 6.52
N GLY A 222 9.42 17.45 7.25
CA GLY A 222 8.33 18.25 7.83
C GLY A 222 7.22 18.61 6.86
N ALA A 223 6.94 17.75 5.87
CA ALA A 223 5.78 17.93 4.98
C ALA A 223 4.47 18.03 5.76
N LYS A 224 3.60 18.98 5.36
CA LYS A 224 2.24 19.09 5.90
C LYS A 224 1.41 17.90 5.44
N LEU A 225 0.84 17.19 6.41
CA LEU A 225 0.02 16.01 6.14
C LEU A 225 -1.47 16.37 6.17
N ASP A 226 -2.13 16.15 5.03
CA ASP A 226 -3.58 16.22 4.97
C ASP A 226 -4.22 14.92 5.50
N PRO A 227 -5.28 15.00 6.31
CA PRO A 227 -5.97 13.82 6.85
C PRO A 227 -6.59 12.95 5.75
N HIS A 228 -6.87 13.51 4.58
CA HIS A 228 -7.38 12.74 3.44
C HIS A 228 -6.32 11.79 2.85
N LEU A 229 -5.04 12.05 3.07
CA LEU A 229 -3.96 11.32 2.41
C LEU A 229 -3.87 9.85 2.86
N ILE A 230 -4.12 9.60 4.14
CA ILE A 230 -4.14 8.24 4.68
C ILE A 230 -5.30 7.41 4.13
N HIS A 231 -6.42 8.05 3.76
CA HIS A 231 -7.55 7.37 3.11
C HIS A 231 -7.19 6.94 1.69
N VAL A 232 -6.50 7.80 0.94
CA VAL A 232 -6.01 7.46 -0.40
C VAL A 232 -4.99 6.32 -0.34
N ALA A 233 -4.03 6.38 0.60
CA ALA A 233 -3.05 5.31 0.79
C ALA A 233 -3.71 3.96 1.13
N ALA A 234 -4.70 3.99 2.03
CA ALA A 234 -5.45 2.81 2.44
C ALA A 234 -6.29 2.22 1.29
N GLY A 235 -6.99 3.07 0.52
CA GLY A 235 -7.80 2.67 -0.62
C GLY A 235 -7.01 2.17 -1.83
N SER A 236 -5.71 2.49 -1.94
CA SER A 236 -4.80 1.95 -2.96
C SER A 236 -3.96 0.76 -2.47
N GLY A 237 -4.07 0.38 -1.20
CA GLY A 237 -3.43 -0.81 -0.65
C GLY A 237 -1.96 -0.64 -0.28
N PHE A 238 -1.47 0.59 -0.15
CA PHE A 238 -0.07 0.86 0.21
C PHE A 238 0.17 0.70 1.71
N ALA A 239 0.19 -0.54 2.20
CA ALA A 239 0.29 -0.88 3.63
C ALA A 239 1.50 -0.22 4.34
N GLU A 240 2.67 -0.20 3.71
CA GLU A 240 3.87 0.47 4.25
C GLU A 240 3.66 1.99 4.42
N ILE A 241 3.03 2.64 3.44
CA ILE A 241 2.72 4.06 3.50
C ILE A 241 1.69 4.34 4.60
N VAL A 242 0.67 3.49 4.73
CA VAL A 242 -0.32 3.60 5.81
C VAL A 242 0.36 3.51 7.17
N ALA A 243 1.32 2.60 7.36
CA ALA A 243 2.06 2.48 8.61
C ALA A 243 2.88 3.75 8.92
N LEU A 244 3.59 4.29 7.92
CA LEU A 244 4.38 5.52 8.05
C LEU A 244 3.49 6.73 8.38
N LEU A 245 2.33 6.85 7.72
CA LEU A 245 1.39 7.94 7.95
C LEU A 245 0.70 7.83 9.31
N ALA A 246 0.31 6.62 9.73
CA ALA A 246 -0.30 6.37 11.04
C ALA A 246 0.67 6.65 12.19
N ALA A 247 1.97 6.40 12.00
CA ALA A 247 3.00 6.77 12.98
C ALA A 247 3.17 8.31 13.09
N ALA A 248 3.00 9.03 11.98
CA ALA A 248 3.17 10.49 11.95
C ALA A 248 1.95 11.26 12.51
N ARG A 249 0.73 10.72 12.38
CA ARG A 249 -0.49 11.38 12.86
C ARG A 249 -1.56 10.34 13.23
N PRO A 250 -2.33 10.55 14.32
CA PRO A 250 -3.46 9.69 14.63
C PRO A 250 -4.46 9.63 13.47
N LEU A 251 -5.04 8.45 13.26
CA LEU A 251 -6.00 8.15 12.20
C LEU A 251 -7.14 9.18 12.24
N ALA A 252 -7.19 10.03 11.21
CA ALA A 252 -8.20 11.08 11.10
C ALA A 252 -9.42 10.53 10.36
N ILE A 253 -10.61 10.97 10.77
CA ILE A 253 -11.85 10.74 10.04
C ILE A 253 -12.00 11.79 8.93
N ASP A 254 -12.60 11.40 7.81
CA ASP A 254 -12.94 12.33 6.73
C ASP A 254 -14.24 13.11 7.01
N SER A 255 -14.60 14.03 6.11
CA SER A 255 -15.81 14.86 6.23
C SER A 255 -17.12 14.06 6.19
N SER A 256 -17.08 12.82 5.70
CA SER A 256 -18.19 11.86 5.74
C SER A 256 -18.17 10.96 6.97
N GLY A 257 -17.23 11.15 7.90
CA GLY A 257 -17.07 10.31 9.10
C GLY A 257 -16.43 8.96 8.81
N ARG A 258 -15.87 8.74 7.63
CA ARG A 258 -15.18 7.49 7.27
C ARG A 258 -13.79 7.50 7.89
N SER A 259 -13.39 6.35 8.40
CA SER A 259 -12.01 6.06 8.80
C SER A 259 -11.19 5.53 7.63
N PRO A 260 -9.85 5.51 7.72
CA PRO A 260 -8.99 4.91 6.70
C PRO A 260 -9.28 3.42 6.47
N LEU A 261 -9.83 2.72 7.47
CA LEU A 261 -10.28 1.34 7.34
C LEU A 261 -11.47 1.19 6.39
N HIS A 262 -12.38 2.18 6.30
CA HIS A 262 -13.44 2.18 5.28
C HIS A 262 -12.86 2.25 3.87
N ALA A 263 -11.82 3.06 3.66
CA ALA A 263 -11.16 3.18 2.37
C ALA A 263 -10.41 1.90 1.99
N ALA A 264 -9.67 1.30 2.93
CA ALA A 264 -9.04 -0.02 2.74
C ALA A 264 -10.07 -1.10 2.42
N ALA A 265 -11.21 -1.09 3.12
CA ALA A 265 -12.29 -2.03 2.92
C ALA A 265 -12.94 -1.89 1.54
N ALA A 266 -13.18 -0.65 1.09
CA ALA A 266 -13.69 -0.37 -0.25
C ALA A 266 -12.72 -0.74 -1.37
N GLY A 267 -11.40 -0.68 -1.13
CA GLY A 267 -10.36 -1.12 -2.07
C GLY A 267 -10.07 -2.62 -2.03
N GLY A 268 -10.58 -3.35 -1.04
CA GLY A 268 -10.33 -4.78 -0.89
C GLY A 268 -8.91 -5.12 -0.42
N HIS A 269 -8.21 -4.21 0.25
CA HIS A 269 -6.80 -4.39 0.60
C HIS A 269 -6.60 -4.90 2.03
N LEU A 270 -6.38 -6.21 2.17
CA LEU A 270 -6.17 -6.90 3.46
C LEU A 270 -5.02 -6.30 4.29
N GLU A 271 -3.83 -6.16 3.71
CA GLU A 271 -2.64 -5.72 4.45
C GLU A 271 -2.78 -4.27 4.95
N ALA A 272 -3.38 -3.39 4.15
CA ALA A 272 -3.68 -2.03 4.58
C ALA A 272 -4.70 -2.02 5.73
N ALA A 273 -5.71 -2.89 5.71
CA ALA A 273 -6.67 -3.04 6.80
C ALA A 273 -6.00 -3.56 8.09
N ARG A 274 -5.10 -4.55 7.98
CA ARG A 274 -4.33 -5.07 9.13
C ARG A 274 -3.50 -3.97 9.79
N VAL A 275 -2.79 -3.17 9.00
CA VAL A 275 -1.99 -2.05 9.49
C VAL A 275 -2.86 -0.98 10.16
N CYS A 276 -4.03 -0.66 9.61
CA CYS A 276 -4.96 0.29 10.22
C CYS A 276 -5.44 -0.17 11.61
N VAL A 277 -5.76 -1.46 11.76
CA VAL A 277 -6.20 -2.04 13.04
C VAL A 277 -5.04 -2.15 14.02
N SER A 278 -3.86 -2.60 13.57
CA SER A 278 -2.68 -2.76 14.44
C SER A 278 -2.06 -1.43 14.89
N ALA A 279 -2.21 -0.36 14.10
CA ALA A 279 -1.80 1.00 14.48
C ALA A 279 -2.67 1.62 15.59
N GLY A 280 -3.66 0.88 16.13
CA GLY A 280 -4.30 1.17 17.41
C GLY A 280 -5.35 2.29 17.40
N GLY A 281 -5.83 2.73 16.24
CA GLY A 281 -6.81 3.82 16.14
C GLY A 281 -7.95 3.64 15.14
N ALA A 282 -8.01 2.53 14.40
CA ALA A 282 -9.14 2.25 13.50
C ALA A 282 -10.15 1.35 14.20
N ASP A 283 -11.29 1.91 14.59
CA ASP A 283 -12.43 1.13 15.06
C ASP A 283 -13.08 0.38 13.87
N PRO A 284 -13.10 -0.96 13.87
CA PRO A 284 -13.69 -1.79 12.82
C PRO A 284 -15.22 -1.68 12.76
N ASP A 285 -15.86 -1.20 13.82
CA ASP A 285 -17.31 -1.06 13.93
C ASP A 285 -17.77 0.40 13.73
N LEU A 286 -16.83 1.33 13.48
CA LEU A 286 -17.16 2.73 13.25
C LEU A 286 -18.09 2.87 12.04
N ALA A 287 -19.24 3.49 12.25
CA ALA A 287 -20.16 3.80 11.16
C ALA A 287 -19.93 5.22 10.63
N ASP A 288 -19.93 5.38 9.31
CA ASP A 288 -19.88 6.68 8.64
C ASP A 288 -21.22 7.44 8.76
N ALA A 289 -21.30 8.63 8.15
CA ALA A 289 -22.51 9.46 8.15
C ALA A 289 -23.74 8.78 7.52
N ALA A 290 -23.54 7.81 6.63
CA ALA A 290 -24.60 6.99 6.03
C ALA A 290 -24.92 5.72 6.84
N GLY A 291 -24.23 5.51 7.97
CA GLY A 291 -24.35 4.32 8.80
C GLY A 291 -23.62 3.11 8.22
N TRP A 292 -22.69 3.30 7.29
CA TRP A 292 -21.89 2.24 6.71
C TRP A 292 -20.71 1.94 7.62
N THR A 293 -20.50 0.67 7.93
CA THR A 293 -19.28 0.19 8.58
C THR A 293 -18.26 -0.23 7.52
N PRO A 294 -16.97 -0.42 7.86
CA PRO A 294 -15.99 -0.97 6.95
C PRO A 294 -16.44 -2.30 6.32
N LEU A 295 -17.15 -3.14 7.07
CA LEU A 295 -17.72 -4.39 6.56
C LEU A 295 -18.74 -4.16 5.43
N HIS A 296 -19.60 -3.13 5.55
CA HIS A 296 -20.52 -2.75 4.48
C HIS A 296 -19.78 -2.28 3.22
N CYS A 297 -18.69 -1.52 3.39
CA CYS A 297 -17.85 -1.10 2.26
C CYS A 297 -17.18 -2.29 1.56
N ALA A 298 -16.63 -3.25 2.31
CA ALA A 298 -16.04 -4.46 1.76
C ALA A 298 -17.08 -5.33 1.03
N ALA A 299 -18.27 -5.50 1.62
CA ALA A 299 -19.36 -6.26 1.04
C ALA A 299 -19.91 -5.62 -0.25
N TRP A 300 -19.97 -4.29 -0.30
CA TRP A 300 -20.42 -3.56 -1.48
C TRP A 300 -19.40 -3.61 -2.63
N ALA A 301 -18.11 -3.43 -2.32
CA ALA A 301 -17.04 -3.43 -3.30
C ALA A 301 -16.73 -4.83 -3.86
N GLY A 302 -17.11 -5.89 -3.15
CA GLY A 302 -16.71 -7.26 -3.50
C GLY A 302 -15.26 -7.54 -3.09
N GLY A 303 -14.88 -7.10 -1.89
CA GLY A 303 -13.53 -7.34 -1.35
C GLY A 303 -13.23 -8.84 -1.16
N PRO A 304 -11.96 -9.23 -0.99
CA PRO A 304 -11.58 -10.63 -0.79
C PRO A 304 -12.16 -11.19 0.51
N VAL A 305 -12.49 -12.49 0.50
CA VAL A 305 -13.07 -13.21 1.65
C VAL A 305 -12.19 -13.06 2.90
N GLU A 306 -10.86 -13.12 2.75
CA GLU A 306 -9.90 -12.98 3.85
C GLU A 306 -10.01 -11.62 4.56
N LEU A 307 -10.28 -10.55 3.83
CA LEU A 307 -10.49 -9.22 4.40
C LEU A 307 -11.80 -9.17 5.19
N VAL A 308 -12.85 -9.77 4.66
CA VAL A 308 -14.15 -9.85 5.33
C VAL A 308 -14.04 -10.66 6.62
N GLU A 309 -13.39 -11.83 6.58
CA GLU A 309 -13.13 -12.65 7.77
C GLU A 309 -12.25 -11.91 8.79
N PHE A 310 -11.24 -11.17 8.33
CA PHE A 310 -10.42 -10.33 9.21
C PHE A 310 -11.24 -9.24 9.88
N LEU A 311 -12.11 -8.53 9.15
CA LEU A 311 -12.97 -7.49 9.72
C LEU A 311 -13.97 -8.06 10.73
N ILE A 312 -14.54 -9.25 10.46
CA ILE A 312 -15.42 -9.96 11.38
C ILE A 312 -14.64 -10.43 12.63
N GLY A 313 -13.41 -10.91 12.47
CA GLY A 313 -12.57 -11.32 13.59
C GLY A 313 -12.07 -10.15 14.43
N ALA A 314 -11.93 -8.96 13.83
CA ALA A 314 -11.50 -7.74 14.50
C ALA A 314 -12.64 -6.97 15.17
N SER A 315 -13.90 -7.15 14.73
CA SER A 315 -15.05 -6.49 15.32
C SER A 315 -15.32 -6.97 16.76
N ALA A 316 -15.60 -6.03 17.65
CA ALA A 316 -15.95 -6.33 19.05
C ALA A 316 -17.45 -6.61 19.22
N PHE A 317 -18.27 -6.11 18.28
CA PHE A 317 -19.69 -6.40 18.17
C PHE A 317 -19.95 -7.22 16.90
N ASP A 318 -21.11 -7.87 16.79
CA ASP A 318 -21.47 -8.61 15.56
C ASP A 318 -21.62 -7.65 14.37
N ALA A 319 -20.52 -7.33 13.68
CA ALA A 319 -20.48 -6.41 12.55
C ALA A 319 -21.42 -6.84 11.40
N ARG A 320 -21.75 -8.14 11.32
CA ARG A 320 -22.72 -8.72 10.38
C ARG A 320 -24.15 -8.17 10.56
N ARG A 321 -24.49 -7.73 11.78
CA ARG A 321 -25.84 -7.24 12.14
C ARG A 321 -25.97 -5.73 12.04
N ALA A 322 -24.88 -5.02 11.78
CA ALA A 322 -24.92 -3.58 11.57
C ALA A 322 -25.84 -3.26 10.40
N LEU A 323 -26.63 -2.18 10.54
CA LEU A 323 -27.60 -1.75 9.54
C LEU A 323 -27.23 -0.38 9.02
N THR A 324 -27.23 -0.25 7.69
CA THR A 324 -27.09 1.06 7.04
C THR A 324 -28.28 1.96 7.34
N ARG A 325 -28.04 3.28 7.39
CA ARG A 325 -29.12 4.27 7.59
C ARG A 325 -30.00 4.38 6.35
N SER A 326 -29.40 4.23 5.16
CA SER A 326 -30.08 4.21 3.86
C SER A 326 -30.64 2.81 3.57
N GLY A 327 -31.84 2.52 4.07
CA GLY A 327 -32.57 1.31 3.70
C GLY A 327 -32.46 0.13 4.66
N ARG A 328 -31.78 0.28 5.82
CA ARG A 328 -31.68 -0.75 6.87
C ARG A 328 -31.20 -2.09 6.32
N LYS A 329 -30.17 -2.04 5.48
CA LYS A 329 -29.55 -3.22 4.86
C LYS A 329 -28.35 -3.66 5.66
N THR A 330 -28.17 -4.97 5.79
CA THR A 330 -26.95 -5.59 6.33
C THR A 330 -25.87 -5.68 5.25
N ALA A 331 -24.63 -5.96 5.66
CA ALA A 331 -23.53 -6.24 4.71
C ALA A 331 -23.88 -7.42 3.77
N PHE A 332 -24.60 -8.43 4.26
CA PHE A 332 -25.06 -9.56 3.44
C PHE A 332 -26.05 -9.12 2.36
N ASP A 333 -27.02 -8.26 2.69
CA ASP A 333 -27.99 -7.75 1.71
C ASP A 333 -27.29 -6.94 0.61
N LEU A 334 -26.27 -6.15 0.96
CA LEU A 334 -25.46 -5.41 -0.02
C LEU A 334 -24.66 -6.33 -0.94
N ALA A 335 -24.09 -7.41 -0.41
CA ALA A 335 -23.39 -8.41 -1.22
C ALA A 335 -24.36 -9.11 -2.20
N MET A 336 -25.58 -9.45 -1.74
CA MET A 336 -26.64 -10.05 -2.57
C MET A 336 -27.08 -9.11 -3.70
N GLU A 337 -27.25 -7.82 -3.41
CA GLU A 337 -27.64 -6.82 -4.42
C GLU A 337 -26.58 -6.63 -5.52
N ARG A 338 -25.31 -6.86 -5.19
CA ARG A 338 -24.19 -6.75 -6.12
C ARG A 338 -23.82 -8.07 -6.80
N GLY A 339 -24.35 -9.21 -6.32
CA GLY A 339 -24.07 -10.53 -6.87
C GLY A 339 -22.72 -11.10 -6.43
N HIS A 340 -22.18 -10.69 -5.28
CA HIS A 340 -20.87 -11.14 -4.80
C HIS A 340 -20.99 -12.49 -4.06
N GLU A 341 -21.14 -13.58 -4.82
CA GLU A 341 -21.43 -14.92 -4.28
C GLU A 341 -20.37 -15.45 -3.31
N GLU A 342 -19.10 -15.14 -3.56
CA GLU A 342 -17.96 -15.57 -2.73
C GLU A 342 -18.09 -15.07 -1.28
N LEU A 343 -18.75 -13.93 -1.07
CA LEU A 343 -18.94 -13.33 0.25
C LEU A 343 -20.13 -13.90 1.00
N TYR A 344 -21.03 -14.64 0.33
CA TYR A 344 -22.25 -15.14 0.96
C TYR A 344 -21.97 -16.11 2.10
N GLU A 345 -20.92 -16.91 1.98
CA GLU A 345 -20.53 -17.88 3.01
C GLU A 345 -19.89 -17.21 4.23
N ALA A 346 -19.17 -16.12 4.04
CA ALA A 346 -18.46 -15.39 5.09
C ALA A 346 -19.34 -14.36 5.81
N LEU A 347 -20.20 -13.65 5.07
CA LEU A 347 -21.08 -12.60 5.60
C LEU A 347 -22.41 -13.14 6.15
N ARG A 348 -22.76 -14.40 5.87
CA ARG A 348 -24.01 -14.97 6.39
C ARG A 348 -24.00 -14.86 7.91
N PRO A 349 -25.04 -14.30 8.54
CA PRO A 349 -25.13 -14.29 10.00
C PRO A 349 -24.94 -15.71 10.53
N ASP A 350 -24.07 -15.89 11.55
CA ASP A 350 -23.82 -17.22 12.11
C ASP A 350 -25.13 -17.87 12.58
N ASP A 351 -26.16 -17.07 12.89
CA ASP A 351 -27.53 -17.48 13.24
C ASP A 351 -28.17 -18.44 12.24
N ILE A 352 -27.69 -18.47 10.99
CA ILE A 352 -28.28 -19.25 9.90
C ILE A 352 -27.40 -20.45 9.51
N ARG A 353 -26.17 -20.57 10.01
CA ARG A 353 -25.22 -21.58 9.50
C ARG A 353 -25.58 -22.99 9.98
N ALA A 354 -25.98 -23.17 11.25
CA ALA A 354 -26.53 -24.45 11.74
C ALA A 354 -27.90 -24.76 11.11
N ILE A 355 -28.72 -23.72 10.91
CA ILE A 355 -30.02 -23.81 10.22
C ILE A 355 -29.84 -24.27 8.76
N ARG A 356 -28.75 -23.86 8.10
CA ARG A 356 -28.41 -24.30 6.75
C ARG A 356 -27.84 -25.71 6.72
N GLY A 357 -26.95 -26.10 7.62
CA GLY A 357 -26.50 -27.50 7.73
C GLY A 357 -27.70 -28.44 7.81
N ALA A 358 -28.69 -28.08 8.64
CA ALA A 358 -29.98 -28.75 8.73
C ALA A 358 -30.80 -28.72 7.42
N CYS A 359 -30.66 -27.68 6.61
CA CYS A 359 -31.31 -27.51 5.31
C CYS A 359 -30.59 -28.14 4.12
N ASN A 360 -29.29 -28.43 4.23
CA ASN A 360 -28.42 -28.94 3.16
C ASN A 360 -28.09 -30.43 3.36
N GLY A 361 -28.10 -30.93 4.59
CA GLY A 361 -27.97 -32.35 4.90
C GLY A 361 -26.58 -32.72 5.42
N ASP A 362 -25.71 -31.74 5.64
CA ASP A 362 -24.33 -31.97 6.04
C ASP A 362 -24.23 -32.22 7.55
N VAL A 363 -24.32 -33.50 7.92
CA VAL A 363 -24.19 -33.99 9.31
C VAL A 363 -22.82 -33.64 9.88
N SER A 364 -21.78 -33.71 9.04
CA SER A 364 -20.37 -33.48 9.43
C SER A 364 -20.13 -32.05 9.89
N GLU A 365 -20.70 -31.07 9.17
CA GLU A 365 -20.60 -29.65 9.51
C GLU A 365 -21.35 -29.35 10.81
N LEU A 366 -22.51 -29.98 11.03
CA LEU A 366 -23.29 -29.84 12.26
C LEU A 366 -22.56 -30.41 13.49
N ARG A 367 -21.95 -31.60 13.38
CA ARG A 367 -21.28 -32.27 14.51
C ARG A 367 -20.04 -31.56 15.02
N SER A 368 -19.40 -30.74 14.19
CA SER A 368 -18.25 -29.92 14.61
C SER A 368 -18.64 -28.73 15.51
N ARG A 369 -19.94 -28.50 15.76
CA ARG A 369 -20.47 -27.29 16.41
C ARG A 369 -20.85 -27.52 17.87
N GLY A 370 -20.84 -26.44 18.64
CA GLY A 370 -21.23 -26.41 20.05
C GLY A 370 -22.75 -26.33 20.28
N ARG A 371 -23.18 -26.75 21.49
CA ARG A 371 -24.59 -26.72 21.95
C ARG A 371 -25.27 -25.36 21.81
N GLU A 372 -24.55 -24.27 22.01
CA GLU A 372 -25.11 -22.92 22.01
C GLU A 372 -25.53 -22.48 20.60
N GLU A 373 -24.75 -22.84 19.58
CA GLU A 373 -25.02 -22.48 18.19
C GLU A 373 -26.26 -23.19 17.61
N VAL A 374 -26.48 -24.46 18.00
CA VAL A 374 -27.62 -25.24 17.54
C VAL A 374 -28.97 -24.68 18.01
N ASN A 375 -28.95 -23.94 19.13
CA ASN A 375 -30.12 -23.34 19.74
C ASN A 375 -30.35 -21.87 19.35
N ARG A 376 -29.47 -21.28 18.53
CA ARG A 376 -29.67 -19.91 18.03
C ARG A 376 -30.92 -19.83 17.14
N ARG A 377 -31.58 -18.68 17.19
CA ARG A 377 -32.87 -18.40 16.55
C ARG A 377 -32.67 -17.45 15.36
N ASP A 378 -33.34 -17.70 14.24
CA ASP A 378 -33.36 -16.76 13.10
C ASP A 378 -34.31 -15.57 13.34
N GLN A 379 -34.48 -14.71 12.33
CA GLN A 379 -35.34 -13.52 12.38
C GLN A 379 -36.83 -13.82 12.61
N ASN A 380 -37.25 -15.09 12.45
CA ASN A 380 -38.60 -15.57 12.71
C ASN A 380 -38.66 -16.40 14.00
N GLY A 381 -37.58 -16.41 14.78
CA GLY A 381 -37.44 -17.21 15.98
C GLY A 381 -37.10 -18.68 15.74
N TRP A 382 -36.81 -19.11 14.50
CA TRP A 382 -36.62 -20.52 14.18
C TRP A 382 -35.24 -21.01 14.60
N THR A 383 -35.19 -22.16 15.25
CA THR A 383 -33.94 -22.90 15.49
C THR A 383 -33.60 -23.84 14.34
N ALA A 384 -32.37 -24.37 14.30
CA ALA A 384 -31.97 -25.37 13.30
C ALA A 384 -32.90 -26.59 13.29
N LEU A 385 -33.43 -26.97 14.46
CA LEU A 385 -34.39 -28.06 14.61
C LEU A 385 -35.76 -27.74 13.96
N HIS A 386 -36.24 -26.49 14.04
CA HIS A 386 -37.48 -26.09 13.35
C HIS A 386 -37.38 -26.31 11.84
N ARG A 387 -36.23 -25.97 11.23
CA ARG A 387 -36.01 -26.16 9.79
C ARG A 387 -35.78 -27.60 9.38
N ALA A 388 -35.03 -28.37 10.16
CA ALA A 388 -34.87 -29.80 9.95
C ALA A 388 -36.24 -30.51 9.98
N ALA A 389 -37.08 -30.11 10.94
CA ALA A 389 -38.43 -30.62 11.12
C ALA A 389 -39.37 -30.24 9.98
N PHE A 390 -39.37 -28.97 9.58
CA PHE A 390 -40.17 -28.48 8.46
C PHE A 390 -39.77 -29.08 7.10
N LYS A 391 -38.49 -29.44 6.90
CA LYS A 391 -38.00 -30.09 5.67
C LYS A 391 -38.08 -31.62 5.69
N GLY A 392 -38.42 -32.23 6.83
CA GLY A 392 -38.54 -33.69 6.94
C GLY A 392 -37.21 -34.47 6.97
N ARG A 393 -36.11 -33.83 7.37
CA ARG A 393 -34.77 -34.44 7.33
C ARG A 393 -34.45 -35.18 8.63
N THR A 394 -34.81 -36.45 8.70
CA THR A 394 -34.64 -37.31 9.89
C THR A 394 -33.20 -37.37 10.39
N GLU A 395 -32.21 -37.53 9.49
CA GLU A 395 -30.77 -37.57 9.83
C GLU A 395 -30.24 -36.26 10.42
N MET A 396 -30.84 -35.12 10.04
CA MET A 396 -30.50 -33.82 10.61
C MET A 396 -31.11 -33.65 11.99
N VAL A 397 -32.35 -34.10 12.15
CA VAL A 397 -33.06 -34.07 13.43
C VAL A 397 -32.33 -34.92 14.47
N THR A 398 -31.86 -36.12 14.10
CA THR A 398 -31.07 -36.98 15.00
C THR A 398 -29.76 -36.30 15.40
N ALA A 399 -28.99 -35.81 14.41
CA ALA A 399 -27.71 -35.16 14.67
C ALA A 399 -27.84 -33.91 15.55
N LEU A 400 -28.84 -33.06 15.29
CA LEU A 400 -29.09 -31.84 16.08
C LEU A 400 -29.43 -32.17 17.55
N VAL A 401 -30.20 -33.23 17.78
CA VAL A 401 -30.57 -33.67 19.14
C VAL A 401 -29.40 -34.31 19.86
N GLU A 402 -28.56 -35.08 19.17
CA GLU A 402 -27.29 -35.61 19.71
C GLU A 402 -26.35 -34.49 20.17
N ILE A 403 -26.29 -33.38 19.42
CA ILE A 403 -25.50 -32.20 19.77
C ILE A 403 -26.12 -31.44 20.95
N GLY A 404 -27.41 -31.62 21.25
CA GLY A 404 -28.11 -30.99 22.38
C GLY A 404 -29.06 -29.85 21.97
N ALA A 405 -29.69 -29.93 20.80
CA ALA A 405 -30.78 -29.03 20.42
C ALA A 405 -31.97 -29.10 21.40
N ASN A 406 -32.55 -27.95 21.71
CA ASN A 406 -33.78 -27.85 22.49
C ASN A 406 -34.99 -28.29 21.65
N LEU A 407 -35.53 -29.45 21.99
CA LEU A 407 -36.70 -30.06 21.36
C LEU A 407 -37.97 -29.22 21.48
N ASN A 408 -38.06 -28.38 22.51
CA ASN A 408 -39.24 -27.59 22.85
C ASN A 408 -39.02 -26.10 22.65
N ALA A 409 -38.01 -25.71 21.86
CA ALA A 409 -37.87 -24.32 21.45
C ALA A 409 -39.16 -23.87 20.77
N VAL A 410 -39.61 -22.65 21.05
CA VAL A 410 -40.76 -22.05 20.37
C VAL A 410 -40.26 -20.99 19.41
N ASP A 411 -40.85 -20.90 18.22
CA ASP A 411 -40.62 -19.79 17.31
C ASP A 411 -41.38 -18.52 17.71
N ASP A 412 -41.26 -17.44 16.94
CA ASP A 412 -41.95 -16.18 17.23
C ASP A 412 -43.47 -16.26 17.02
N GLY A 413 -43.94 -17.30 16.32
CA GLY A 413 -45.35 -17.66 16.19
C GLY A 413 -45.86 -18.59 17.30
N GLY A 414 -45.01 -18.96 18.26
CA GLY A 414 -45.34 -19.87 19.36
C GLY A 414 -45.39 -21.34 18.96
N TYR A 415 -44.91 -21.71 17.77
CA TYR A 415 -44.86 -23.09 17.29
C TYR A 415 -43.56 -23.78 17.69
N THR A 416 -43.67 -25.06 18.04
CA THR A 416 -42.55 -25.97 18.32
C THR A 416 -42.08 -26.67 17.04
N PRO A 417 -40.86 -27.24 17.00
CA PRO A 417 -40.38 -28.02 15.86
C PRO A 417 -41.32 -29.18 15.50
N LEU A 418 -41.93 -29.82 16.50
CA LEU A 418 -42.91 -30.88 16.30
C LEU A 418 -44.15 -30.36 15.55
N GLN A 419 -44.68 -29.20 15.93
CA GLN A 419 -45.83 -28.60 15.25
C GLN A 419 -45.50 -28.22 13.81
N ARG A 420 -44.28 -27.73 13.54
CA ARG A 420 -43.81 -27.43 12.17
C ARG A 420 -43.63 -28.69 11.31
N ALA A 421 -43.17 -29.81 11.88
CA ALA A 421 -43.13 -31.09 11.16
C ALA A 421 -44.53 -31.60 10.80
N VAL A 422 -45.50 -31.45 11.72
CA VAL A 422 -46.90 -31.85 11.49
C VAL A 422 -47.56 -30.97 10.43
N GLU A 423 -47.34 -29.65 10.48
CA GLU A 423 -47.81 -28.70 9.47
C GLU A 423 -47.25 -29.02 8.07
N ALA A 424 -45.97 -29.38 7.99
CA ALA A 424 -45.32 -29.80 6.73
C ALA A 424 -45.69 -31.23 6.28
N GLY A 425 -46.37 -32.02 7.13
CA GLY A 425 -46.81 -33.38 6.82
C GLY A 425 -45.74 -34.47 6.94
N HIS A 426 -44.63 -34.21 7.64
CA HIS A 426 -43.51 -35.16 7.77
C HIS A 426 -43.69 -36.13 8.94
N ALA A 427 -44.32 -37.28 8.64
CA ALA A 427 -44.60 -38.38 9.58
C ALA A 427 -43.42 -38.78 10.44
N ASP A 428 -42.34 -39.12 9.74
CA ASP A 428 -41.24 -39.87 10.33
C ASP A 428 -40.49 -38.99 11.34
N VAL A 429 -40.35 -37.70 11.01
CA VAL A 429 -39.78 -36.71 11.92
C VAL A 429 -40.70 -36.44 13.11
N ALA A 430 -42.01 -36.31 12.90
CA ALA A 430 -42.95 -36.08 13.99
C ALA A 430 -42.96 -37.27 14.98
N VAL A 431 -43.00 -38.50 14.48
CA VAL A 431 -42.90 -39.73 15.29
C VAL A 431 -41.58 -39.80 16.02
N TRP A 432 -40.47 -39.48 15.34
CA TRP A 432 -39.15 -39.49 15.95
C TRP A 432 -39.03 -38.47 17.09
N LEU A 433 -39.48 -37.22 16.88
CA LEU A 433 -39.49 -36.17 17.90
C LEU A 433 -40.37 -36.53 19.11
N MET A 434 -41.54 -37.14 18.87
CA MET A 434 -42.42 -37.61 19.93
C MET A 434 -41.81 -38.73 20.78
N ARG A 435 -41.05 -39.65 20.16
CA ARG A 435 -40.34 -40.72 20.89
C ARG A 435 -39.21 -40.18 21.77
N HIS A 436 -38.63 -39.04 21.42
CA HIS A 436 -37.53 -38.41 22.16
C HIS A 436 -37.99 -37.33 23.16
N GLY A 437 -39.28 -37.29 23.49
CA GLY A 437 -39.81 -36.45 24.58
C GLY A 437 -40.18 -35.01 24.19
N ALA A 438 -40.38 -34.72 22.90
CA ALA A 438 -40.93 -33.42 22.49
C ALA A 438 -42.35 -33.22 23.04
N ALA A 439 -42.63 -32.04 23.58
CA ALA A 439 -43.90 -31.71 24.22
C ALA A 439 -45.04 -31.73 23.19
N ARG A 440 -46.09 -32.52 23.47
CA ARG A 440 -47.32 -32.60 22.66
C ARG A 440 -48.29 -31.42 22.88
N ALA A 441 -47.90 -30.46 23.72
CA ALA A 441 -48.72 -29.31 24.08
C ALA A 441 -48.99 -28.43 22.85
N GLY A 442 -50.26 -28.08 22.61
CA GLY A 442 -50.66 -27.22 21.49
C GLY A 442 -50.96 -27.92 20.16
N LEU A 443 -50.89 -29.25 20.06
CA LEU A 443 -51.21 -29.98 18.82
C LEU A 443 -52.73 -30.06 18.50
N LYS A 444 -53.60 -29.71 19.44
CA LYS A 444 -55.06 -29.96 19.38
C LYS A 444 -55.82 -29.12 18.34
N GLY A 445 -55.18 -28.13 17.71
CA GLY A 445 -55.81 -27.22 16.74
C GLY A 445 -55.25 -27.26 15.31
N LEU A 446 -54.32 -28.16 15.00
CA LEU A 446 -53.64 -28.18 13.69
C LEU A 446 -54.42 -28.98 12.64
N LYS A 447 -54.57 -28.40 11.44
CA LYS A 447 -55.19 -29.08 10.28
C LYS A 447 -54.36 -30.31 9.88
N GLY A 448 -55.00 -31.46 9.72
CA GLY A 448 -54.35 -32.73 9.34
C GLY A 448 -54.17 -33.75 10.48
N MET A 449 -54.53 -33.38 11.72
CA MET A 449 -54.47 -34.24 12.92
C MET A 449 -55.23 -35.58 12.77
N GLU A 450 -56.34 -35.59 12.03
CA GLU A 450 -57.15 -36.80 11.78
C GLU A 450 -56.34 -37.93 11.14
N LYS A 451 -55.36 -37.59 10.29
CA LYS A 451 -54.46 -38.55 9.63
C LYS A 451 -53.44 -39.16 10.60
N TRP A 452 -53.11 -38.45 11.68
CA TRP A 452 -52.08 -38.82 12.64
C TRP A 452 -52.62 -39.50 13.89
N GLN A 453 -53.92 -39.38 14.18
CA GLN A 453 -54.57 -40.01 15.33
C GLN A 453 -54.37 -41.54 15.35
N GLY A 454 -54.37 -42.20 14.18
CA GLY A 454 -54.06 -43.63 14.06
C GLY A 454 -52.62 -43.98 14.43
N MET A 455 -51.64 -43.20 13.96
CA MET A 455 -50.21 -43.39 14.30
C MET A 455 -49.88 -42.98 15.75
N LEU A 456 -50.58 -41.98 16.30
CA LEU A 456 -50.46 -41.54 17.68
C LEU A 456 -50.88 -42.63 18.68
N LEU A 457 -51.84 -43.48 18.31
CA LEU A 457 -52.28 -44.61 19.12
C LEU A 457 -51.18 -45.68 19.20
N ASP A 458 -50.49 -45.96 18.10
CA ASP A 458 -49.35 -46.91 18.02
C ASP A 458 -48.08 -46.38 18.71
N VAL A 459 -47.87 -45.06 18.76
CA VAL A 459 -46.75 -44.46 19.50
C VAL A 459 -47.06 -44.39 21.00
N ALA A 460 -48.33 -44.19 21.39
CA ALA A 460 -48.75 -44.19 22.78
C ALA A 460 -48.62 -45.57 23.45
N THR A 461 -48.85 -46.67 22.71
CA THR A 461 -48.60 -48.03 23.21
C THR A 461 -47.11 -48.33 23.38
N CYS A 462 -46.24 -47.76 22.54
CA CYS A 462 -44.78 -47.88 22.69
C CYS A 462 -44.20 -47.02 23.82
N THR A 463 -44.76 -45.84 24.12
CA THR A 463 -44.27 -44.98 25.22
C THR A 463 -44.84 -45.41 26.58
N ALA A 464 -46.05 -45.98 26.62
CA ALA A 464 -46.65 -46.52 27.85
C ALA A 464 -45.85 -47.70 28.45
N GLY A 465 -44.99 -48.36 27.66
CA GLY A 465 -44.06 -49.38 28.17
C GLY A 465 -42.82 -48.82 28.89
N VAL A 466 -42.59 -47.50 28.87
CA VAL A 466 -41.42 -46.85 29.51
C VAL A 466 -41.81 -46.08 30.77
N ASP A 467 -43.09 -45.78 30.96
CA ASP A 467 -43.57 -44.92 32.06
C ASP A 467 -43.71 -45.65 33.41
N ASP A 468 -43.69 -47.00 33.43
CA ASP A 468 -43.82 -47.82 34.66
C ASP A 468 -42.48 -48.18 35.35
N LEU A 469 -41.33 -47.71 34.83
CA LEU A 469 -40.01 -47.90 35.48
C LEU A 469 -39.25 -46.60 35.78
N GLY A 470 -39.90 -45.43 35.65
CA GLY A 470 -39.23 -44.13 35.72
C GLY A 470 -39.47 -43.27 36.95
N LYS A 471 -40.29 -43.67 37.93
CA LYS A 471 -40.52 -42.87 39.16
C LYS A 471 -39.47 -43.02 40.25
N ASN A 472 -38.34 -43.70 40.00
CA ASN A 472 -37.24 -43.82 40.96
C ASN A 472 -35.86 -43.71 40.30
N LYS A 473 -35.46 -42.50 39.91
CA LYS A 473 -34.07 -41.97 39.98
C LYS A 473 -33.98 -40.58 39.33
N ILE A 474 -34.56 -39.58 40.00
CA ILE A 474 -34.05 -38.21 39.93
C ILE A 474 -33.54 -37.89 41.33
N LYS A 475 -32.39 -38.46 41.67
CA LYS A 475 -31.53 -37.96 42.73
C LYS A 475 -30.09 -38.02 42.24
N ASN A 476 -29.53 -36.83 42.06
CA ASN A 476 -28.13 -36.49 42.20
C ASN A 476 -27.10 -37.52 41.72
N SER A 477 -26.51 -37.27 40.55
CA SER A 477 -25.05 -37.23 40.43
C SER A 477 -24.71 -36.63 39.08
N PHE A 478 -24.14 -35.43 39.06
CA PHE A 478 -23.02 -35.01 38.22
C PHE A 478 -22.79 -33.51 38.45
N TYR A 479 -22.34 -33.19 39.66
CA TYR A 479 -21.48 -32.05 39.91
C TYR A 479 -20.18 -32.61 40.48
N LEU A 480 -19.07 -32.15 39.90
CA LEU A 480 -17.71 -32.12 40.45
C LEU A 480 -16.99 -33.47 40.60
N GLU A 481 -16.01 -33.71 39.71
CA GLU A 481 -14.58 -33.75 40.04
C GLU A 481 -13.80 -34.39 38.88
N ASN A 482 -12.94 -33.61 38.23
CA ASN A 482 -11.80 -34.10 37.46
C ASN A 482 -10.66 -33.08 37.64
N HIS A 483 -9.95 -33.18 38.76
CA HIS A 483 -8.54 -32.81 38.83
C HIS A 483 -7.69 -34.05 38.49
N PRO A 484 -6.54 -33.90 37.82
CA PRO A 484 -5.73 -35.02 37.33
C PRO A 484 -4.84 -35.59 38.44
N PRO A 485 -4.50 -36.89 38.41
CA PRO A 485 -3.52 -37.44 39.34
C PRO A 485 -2.10 -37.04 38.90
N GLN A 486 -1.44 -36.25 39.74
CA GLN A 486 0.02 -36.18 39.80
C GLN A 486 0.56 -37.51 40.36
N GLY A 487 1.68 -37.95 39.81
CA GLY A 487 2.35 -39.19 40.21
C GLY A 487 2.95 -39.15 41.62
N ILE A 488 3.32 -40.34 42.09
CA ILE A 488 4.57 -40.74 42.77
C ILE A 488 4.34 -42.20 43.18
N GLU A 489 5.02 -43.13 42.52
CA GLU A 489 5.42 -44.40 43.15
C GLU A 489 6.80 -44.18 43.77
N ALA A 490 6.93 -44.69 44.99
CA ALA A 490 8.15 -44.86 45.75
C ALA A 490 8.81 -46.21 45.43
#